data_AF-A0A7J3SK02-F1
#
_entry.id   AF-A0A7J3SK02-F1
#
_cell.length_a   1.000
_cell.length_b   1.000
_cell.length_c   1.000
_cell.angle_alpha   90.00
_cell.angle_beta   90.00
_cell.angle_gamma   90.00
#
_symmetry.space_group_name_H-M   'P 1'
#
loop_
_entity.id
_entity.type
_entity.pdbx_description
1 polymer ?
#
loop_
_entity_poly.entity_id
_entity_poly.type
_entity_poly.pdbx_seq_one_letter_code
_entity_poly.pdbx_strand_id
1 'polypeptide(L)'
;MSISDSNEGFGNGNSEVLDRFKAIIAQEAVETKKDAISTAKLAISIYRSGEKELALLVIKESIRIAKSYIELSDKIGEGQENSYELLLGLETIEELMKSGEKAEYLKGILAELA
;
A
#
# COMPACT_ATOMS: atom_id res chain seq x y z
N MET A 1 -31.22 13.62 -52.44
CA MET A 1 -29.82 13.78 -52.00
C MET A 1 -29.78 13.43 -50.53
N SER A 2 -29.21 12.28 -50.18
CA SER A 2 -28.99 11.90 -48.78
C SER A 2 -27.72 12.58 -48.30
N ILE A 3 -27.82 13.38 -47.24
CA ILE A 3 -26.66 13.83 -46.47
C ILE A 3 -26.48 12.79 -45.38
N SER A 4 -25.54 11.87 -45.60
CA SER A 4 -24.97 11.02 -44.56
C SER A 4 -23.90 11.84 -43.86
N ASP A 5 -24.25 12.46 -42.74
CA ASP A 5 -23.26 13.07 -41.85
C ASP A 5 -22.52 11.94 -41.12
N SER A 6 -21.23 11.87 -41.42
CA SER A 6 -20.25 10.98 -40.84
C SER A 6 -20.10 11.25 -39.34
N ASN A 7 -20.67 10.37 -38.52
CA ASN A 7 -20.46 10.35 -37.08
C ASN A 7 -19.16 9.59 -36.77
N GLU A 8 -18.01 10.19 -37.06
CA GLU A 8 -16.70 9.62 -36.75
C GLU A 8 -15.94 10.49 -35.73
N GLY A 9 -15.62 9.88 -34.58
CA GLY A 9 -14.31 10.09 -33.98
C GLY A 9 -14.17 11.04 -32.79
N PHE A 10 -15.01 10.95 -31.75
CA PHE A 10 -14.75 11.63 -30.45
C PHE A 10 -14.60 10.67 -29.25
N GLY A 11 -14.37 9.38 -29.48
CA GLY A 11 -14.34 8.37 -28.41
C GLY A 11 -12.96 7.96 -27.88
N ASN A 12 -11.87 8.19 -28.61
CA ASN A 12 -10.61 7.47 -28.36
C ASN A 12 -9.59 8.21 -27.48
N GLY A 13 -9.50 9.55 -27.60
CA GLY A 13 -8.50 10.34 -26.86
C GLY A 13 -8.75 10.45 -25.35
N ASN A 14 -10.02 10.44 -24.93
CA ASN A 14 -10.37 10.48 -23.50
C ASN A 14 -10.09 9.15 -22.79
N SER A 15 -10.19 8.01 -23.49
CA SER A 15 -9.87 6.70 -22.90
C SER A 15 -8.37 6.59 -22.60
N GLU A 16 -7.52 6.98 -23.55
CA GLU A 16 -6.06 6.86 -23.39
C GLU A 16 -5.51 7.72 -22.23
N VAL A 17 -6.06 8.93 -22.04
CA VAL A 17 -5.67 9.81 -20.92
C VAL A 17 -6.09 9.21 -19.58
N LEU A 18 -7.31 8.64 -19.50
CA LEU A 18 -7.80 7.97 -18.30
C LEU A 18 -6.99 6.70 -17.98
N ASP A 19 -6.61 5.93 -19.00
CA ASP A 19 -5.81 4.72 -18.83
C ASP A 19 -4.39 5.05 -18.36
N ARG A 20 -3.78 6.11 -18.91
CA ARG A 20 -2.48 6.63 -18.42
C ARG A 20 -2.57 7.11 -16.97
N PHE A 21 -3.66 7.79 -16.61
CA PHE A 21 -3.86 8.27 -15.24
C PHE A 21 -4.01 7.11 -14.25
N LYS A 22 -4.78 6.07 -14.60
CA LYS A 22 -4.90 4.85 -13.80
C LYS A 22 -3.55 4.14 -13.64
N ALA A 23 -2.75 4.06 -14.70
CA ALA A 23 -1.42 3.45 -14.65
C ALA A 23 -0.48 4.19 -13.69
N ILE A 24 -0.54 5.53 -13.66
CA ILE A 24 0.23 6.34 -12.70
C ILE A 24 -0.20 6.05 -11.27
N ILE A 25 -1.50 6.01 -10.98
CA ILE A 25 -2.01 5.70 -9.63
C ILE A 25 -1.62 4.27 -9.22
N ALA A 26 -1.71 3.30 -10.13
CA ALA A 26 -1.31 1.93 -9.87
C ALA A 26 0.17 1.83 -9.52
N GLN A 27 1.03 2.55 -10.24
CA GLN A 27 2.46 2.61 -9.93
C GLN A 27 2.71 3.24 -8.55
N GLU A 28 2.02 4.35 -8.24
CA GLU A 28 2.11 5.01 -6.94
C GLU A 28 1.66 4.08 -5.80
N ALA A 29 0.59 3.31 -6.01
CA ALA A 29 0.10 2.32 -5.05
C ALA A 29 1.16 1.24 -4.76
N VAL A 30 1.81 0.73 -5.81
CA VAL A 30 2.89 -0.26 -5.69
C VAL A 30 4.07 0.29 -4.90
N GLU A 31 4.52 1.51 -5.17
CA GLU A 31 5.62 2.12 -4.41
C GLU A 31 5.20 2.41 -2.96
N THR A 32 3.98 2.89 -2.74
CA THR A 32 3.43 3.10 -1.39
C THR A 32 3.38 1.80 -0.57
N LYS A 33 3.01 0.67 -1.20
CA LYS A 33 3.08 -0.67 -0.57
C LYS A 33 4.52 -0.99 -0.15
N LYS A 34 5.50 -0.79 -1.03
CA LYS A 34 6.92 -1.06 -0.74
C LYS A 34 7.44 -0.19 0.40
N ASP A 35 7.03 1.07 0.45
CA ASP A 35 7.41 2.00 1.51
C ASP A 35 6.85 1.59 2.87
N ALA A 36 5.59 1.14 2.93
CA ALA A 36 5.01 0.59 4.14
C ALA A 36 5.81 -0.62 4.65
N ILE A 37 6.10 -1.59 3.78
CA ILE A 37 6.88 -2.80 4.14
C ILE A 37 8.30 -2.43 4.58
N SER A 38 8.97 -1.52 3.87
CA SER A 38 10.34 -1.10 4.20
C SER A 38 10.39 -0.38 5.55
N THR A 39 9.41 0.46 5.84
CA THR A 39 9.25 1.14 7.14
C THR A 39 8.99 0.14 8.26
N ALA A 40 8.19 -0.91 8.02
CA ALA A 40 7.99 -1.99 8.99
C ALA A 40 9.27 -2.79 9.26
N LYS A 41 10.07 -3.10 8.22
CA LYS A 41 11.38 -3.74 8.38
C LYS A 41 12.31 -2.90 9.27
N LEU A 42 12.30 -1.58 9.09
CA LEU A 42 13.04 -0.66 9.93
C LEU A 42 12.54 -0.71 11.39
N ALA A 43 11.22 -0.64 11.61
CA ALA A 43 10.63 -0.73 12.95
C ALA A 43 11.08 -2.00 13.69
N ILE A 44 11.02 -3.17 13.02
CA ILE A 44 11.46 -4.44 13.60
C ILE A 44 12.97 -4.45 13.89
N SER A 45 13.79 -3.84 13.03
CA SER A 45 15.22 -3.75 13.28
C SER A 45 15.52 -2.88 14.51
N ILE A 46 14.82 -1.75 14.66
CA ILE A 46 14.92 -0.86 15.84
C ILE A 46 14.48 -1.61 17.11
N TYR A 47 13.35 -2.34 17.01
CA TYR A 47 12.82 -3.13 18.11
C TYR A 47 13.83 -4.18 18.61
N ARG A 48 14.48 -4.89 17.68
CA ARG A 48 15.54 -5.87 17.99
C ARG A 48 16.74 -5.23 18.70
N SER A 49 17.03 -3.96 18.45
CA SER A 49 18.10 -3.22 19.14
C SER A 49 17.73 -2.80 20.57
N GLY A 50 16.48 -3.00 21.00
CA GLY A 50 16.00 -2.66 22.34
C GLY A 50 15.26 -1.33 22.45
N GLU A 51 15.19 -0.55 21.35
CA GLU A 51 14.58 0.78 21.30
C GLU A 51 13.06 0.70 21.06
N LYS A 52 12.31 0.14 22.03
CA LYS A 52 10.90 -0.23 21.86
C LYS A 52 10.01 0.96 21.51
N GLU A 53 10.16 2.09 22.18
CA GLU A 53 9.34 3.29 21.97
C GLU A 53 9.54 3.87 20.57
N LEU A 54 10.79 3.90 20.10
CA LEU A 54 11.11 4.34 18.74
C LEU A 54 10.55 3.36 17.71
N ALA A 55 10.66 2.04 17.94
CA ALA A 55 10.08 1.04 17.06
C ALA A 55 8.56 1.20 16.93
N LEU A 56 7.86 1.46 18.05
CA LEU A 56 6.42 1.72 18.07
C LEU A 56 6.04 3.00 17.31
N LEU A 57 6.90 4.02 17.33
CA LEU A 57 6.68 5.20 16.49
C LEU A 57 6.82 4.88 15.00
N VAL A 58 7.84 4.10 14.64
CA VAL A 58 8.12 3.75 13.24
C VAL A 58 7.08 2.78 12.67
N ILE A 59 6.58 1.81 13.44
CA ILE A 59 5.51 0.92 12.96
C ILE A 59 4.19 1.68 12.74
N LYS A 60 3.88 2.70 13.57
CA LYS A 60 2.73 3.58 13.34
C LYS A 60 2.85 4.37 12.04
N GLU A 61 4.07 4.78 11.68
CA GLU A 61 4.30 5.43 10.38
C GLU A 61 4.11 4.44 9.22
N SER A 62 4.57 3.20 9.35
CA SER A 62 4.28 2.14 8.38
C SER A 62 2.77 1.92 8.19
N ILE A 63 2.01 1.87 9.29
CA ILE A 63 0.54 1.77 9.27
C ILE A 63 -0.09 2.98 8.56
N ARG A 64 0.41 4.20 8.82
CA ARG A 64 -0.05 5.41 8.13
C ARG A 64 0.16 5.32 6.62
N ILE A 65 1.32 4.83 6.18
CA ILE A 65 1.63 4.64 4.76
C ILE A 65 0.74 3.55 4.15
N ALA A 66 0.47 2.45 4.87
CA ALA A 66 -0.44 1.40 4.41
C ALA A 66 -1.87 1.91 4.20
N LYS A 67 -2.35 2.85 5.03
CA LYS A 67 -3.64 3.52 4.81
C LYS A 67 -3.66 4.33 3.51
N SER A 68 -2.58 5.03 3.19
CA SER A 68 -2.43 5.70 1.88
C SER A 68 -2.45 4.69 0.71
N TYR A 69 -1.85 3.51 0.89
CA TYR A 69 -1.90 2.45 -0.13
C TYR A 69 -3.33 1.95 -0.37
N ILE A 70 -4.14 1.79 0.68
CA ILE A 70 -5.58 1.45 0.56
C ILE A 70 -6.30 2.54 -0.24
N GLU A 71 -6.11 3.81 0.11
CA GLU A 71 -6.75 4.93 -0.61
C GLU A 71 -6.39 4.98 -2.10
N LEU A 72 -5.15 4.60 -2.46
CA LEU A 72 -4.72 4.52 -3.86
C LEU A 72 -5.32 3.29 -4.57
N SER A 73 -5.38 2.16 -3.88
CA SER A 73 -5.97 0.91 -4.38
C SER A 73 -7.47 1.07 -4.66
N ASP A 74 -8.18 1.77 -3.77
CA ASP A 74 -9.61 2.11 -3.94
C ASP A 74 -9.87 2.97 -5.19
N LYS A 75 -8.97 3.90 -5.51
CA LYS A 75 -9.10 4.79 -6.68
C LYS A 75 -8.98 4.06 -8.02
N ILE A 76 -8.28 2.93 -8.05
CA ILE A 76 -8.10 2.11 -9.26
C ILE A 76 -8.99 0.88 -9.29
N GLY A 77 -9.66 0.55 -8.17
CA GLY A 77 -10.56 -0.60 -8.06
C GLY A 77 -9.84 -1.96 -8.06
N GLU A 78 -8.55 -1.99 -7.73
CA GLU A 78 -7.71 -3.18 -7.73
C GLU A 78 -7.17 -3.48 -6.32
N GLY A 79 -7.01 -4.75 -5.96
CA GLY A 79 -6.18 -5.16 -4.83
C GLY A 79 -6.65 -4.75 -3.43
N GLN A 80 -7.96 -4.53 -3.22
CA GLN A 80 -8.51 -4.19 -1.90
C GLN A 80 -8.16 -5.24 -0.84
N GLU A 81 -8.36 -6.53 -1.11
CA GLU A 81 -8.07 -7.61 -0.15
C GLU A 81 -6.62 -7.56 0.34
N ASN A 82 -5.66 -7.49 -0.60
CA ASN A 82 -4.23 -7.43 -0.29
C ASN A 82 -3.83 -6.16 0.50
N SER A 83 -4.48 -5.02 0.24
CA SER A 83 -4.16 -3.76 0.94
C SER A 83 -4.68 -3.74 2.38
N TYR A 84 -5.84 -4.36 2.64
CA TYR A 84 -6.34 -4.59 4.00
C TYR A 84 -5.54 -5.65 4.75
N GLU A 85 -5.09 -6.72 4.08
CA GLU A 85 -4.19 -7.73 4.70
C GLU A 85 -2.88 -7.11 5.17
N LEU A 86 -2.28 -6.22 4.36
CA LEU A 86 -1.10 -5.47 4.76
C LEU A 86 -1.37 -4.64 6.02
N LEU A 87 -2.46 -3.88 6.05
CA LEU A 87 -2.82 -3.06 7.21
C LEU A 87 -2.99 -3.92 8.47
N LEU A 88 -3.75 -5.01 8.38
CA LEU A 88 -4.00 -5.91 9.50
C LEU A 88 -2.70 -6.56 10.01
N GLY A 89 -1.81 -6.98 9.10
CA GLY A 89 -0.51 -7.53 9.47
C GLY A 89 0.38 -6.53 10.20
N LEU A 90 0.36 -5.25 9.79
CA LEU A 90 1.12 -4.19 10.45
C LEU A 90 0.54 -3.82 11.83
N GLU A 91 -0.79 -3.76 11.96
CA GLU A 91 -1.47 -3.56 13.26
C GLU A 91 -1.17 -4.74 14.21
N THR A 92 -1.13 -5.96 13.69
CA THR A 92 -0.72 -7.15 14.46
C THR A 92 0.72 -7.04 14.95
N ILE A 93 1.65 -6.58 14.09
CA ILE A 93 3.05 -6.34 14.49
C ILE A 93 3.13 -5.26 15.59
N GLU A 94 2.36 -4.18 15.49
CA GLU A 94 2.32 -3.13 16.53
C GLU A 94 1.88 -3.70 17.89
N GLU A 95 0.79 -4.49 17.92
CA GLU A 95 0.28 -5.09 19.15
C GLU A 95 1.28 -6.09 19.76
N LEU A 96 1.93 -6.90 18.92
CA LEU A 96 2.95 -7.84 19.39
C LEU A 96 4.19 -7.10 19.94
N MET A 97 4.61 -6.00 19.32
CA MET A 97 5.67 -5.14 19.88
C MET A 97 5.28 -4.58 21.25
N LYS A 98 4.03 -4.10 21.42
CA LYS A 98 3.50 -3.62 22.71
C LYS A 98 3.55 -4.71 23.77
N SER A 99 3.19 -5.94 23.41
CA SER A 99 3.18 -7.10 24.31
C SER A 99 4.58 -7.64 24.69
N GLY A 100 5.63 -7.24 23.97
CA GLY A 100 7.00 -7.70 24.25
C GLY A 100 7.42 -8.95 23.50
N GLU A 101 6.77 -9.26 22.37
CA GLU A 101 7.08 -10.46 21.57
C GLU A 101 8.46 -10.39 20.90
N LYS A 102 9.04 -11.55 20.57
CA LYS A 102 10.36 -11.64 19.93
C LYS A 102 10.37 -11.07 18.52
N ALA A 103 11.40 -10.29 18.20
CA ALA A 103 11.58 -9.68 16.88
C ALA A 103 11.57 -10.70 15.73
N GLU A 104 12.09 -11.92 15.95
CA GLU A 104 12.07 -13.00 14.96
C GLU A 104 10.66 -13.41 14.55
N TYR A 105 9.71 -13.42 15.49
CA TYR A 105 8.32 -13.73 15.18
C TYR A 105 7.68 -12.61 14.35
N LEU A 106 7.94 -11.35 14.70
CA LEU A 106 7.48 -10.18 13.93
C LEU A 106 7.99 -10.22 12.49
N LYS A 107 9.25 -10.65 12.28
CA LYS A 107 9.82 -10.82 10.93
C LYS A 107 9.09 -11.89 10.13
N GLY A 108 8.66 -12.97 10.78
CA GLY A 108 7.86 -14.04 10.16
C GLY A 108 6.57 -13.48 9.58
N ILE A 109 5.82 -12.74 10.40
CA ILE A 109 4.59 -12.06 9.96
C ILE A 109 4.87 -11.12 8.78
N LEU A 110 5.90 -10.28 8.89
CA LEU A 110 6.21 -9.33 7.81
C LEU A 110 6.65 -10.01 6.50
N ALA A 111 7.23 -11.21 6.56
CA ALA A 111 7.60 -11.96 5.37
C ALA A 111 6.39 -12.50 4.60
N GLU A 112 5.27 -12.76 5.29
CA GLU A 112 4.01 -13.20 4.67
C GLU A 112 3.28 -12.05 3.96
N LEU A 113 3.60 -10.79 4.30
CA LEU A 113 2.99 -9.59 3.71
C LEU A 113 3.74 -9.07 2.46
N ALA A 114 4.96 -9.58 2.21
CA ALA A 114 5.90 -9.02 1.23
C ALA A 114 5.67 -9.53 -0.20
#